data_AF-A0A208XT58-F1
#
_entry.id   AF-A0A208XT58-F1
#
_cell.length_a   1.000
_cell.length_b   1.000
_cell.length_c   1.000
_cell.angle_alpha   90.00
_cell.angle_beta   90.00
_cell.angle_gamma   90.00
#
_symmetry.space_group_name_H-M   'P 1'
#
loop_
_entity.id
_entity.type
_entity.pdbx_description
1 polymer ?
#
loop_
_entity_poly.entity_id
_entity_poly.type
_entity_poly.pdbx_seq_one_letter_code
_entity_poly.pdbx_strand_id
1 'polypeptide(L)'
;MLRFEHLIQINDPLVPLLTPLTREQIWRGLFIRAHQPTEFVMGLESCVIEDETVQADQTVLKRVLDFGPFQVRDEVTLTPMRQVTILAAATEMWPRSEATVRIEEPEPGVLFLRFIYELDLQEGHSELDETVVGLRKQAYIAADMDTVQRIRELAESGKLLH
;
A
#
# COMPACT_ATOMS: atom_id res chain seq x y z
N MET A 1 12.19 -17.06 -0.98
CA MET A 1 11.21 -16.00 -0.63
C MET A 1 11.91 -14.87 0.10
N LEU A 2 11.76 -13.64 -0.37
CA LEU A 2 12.28 -12.44 0.30
C LEU A 2 11.12 -11.70 0.97
N ARG A 3 11.29 -11.33 2.25
CA ARG A 3 10.31 -10.60 3.05
C ARG A 3 10.91 -9.34 3.65
N PHE A 4 10.18 -8.24 3.59
CA PHE A 4 10.55 -6.97 4.22
C PHE A 4 9.32 -6.39 4.93
N GLU A 5 9.54 -5.82 6.12
CA GLU A 5 8.48 -5.17 6.89
C GLU A 5 8.92 -3.77 7.31
N HIS A 6 7.97 -2.85 7.30
CA HIS A 6 8.16 -1.48 7.76
C HIS A 6 6.93 -1.07 8.57
N LEU A 7 7.16 -0.58 9.79
CA LEU A 7 6.12 -0.18 10.73
C LEU A 7 6.19 1.33 10.93
N ILE A 8 5.07 2.02 10.70
CA ILE A 8 4.95 3.46 10.89
C ILE A 8 3.93 3.74 11.99
N GLN A 9 4.34 4.50 13.01
CA GLN A 9 3.43 5.06 14.00
C GLN A 9 2.69 6.26 13.39
N ILE A 10 1.36 6.22 13.39
CA ILE A 10 0.54 7.21 12.68
C ILE A 10 0.31 8.46 13.52
N ASN A 11 0.07 8.28 14.81
CA ASN A 11 -0.13 9.36 15.78
C ASN A 11 1.04 9.32 16.77
N ASP A 12 2.14 9.99 16.43
CA ASP A 12 3.29 10.10 17.33
C ASP A 12 3.03 11.21 18.37
N PRO A 13 2.89 10.88 19.68
CA PRO A 13 2.68 11.89 20.71
C PRO A 13 3.86 12.84 20.89
N LEU A 14 5.04 12.48 20.38
CA LEU A 14 6.24 13.32 20.40
C LEU A 14 6.26 14.36 19.27
N VAL A 15 5.27 14.35 18.38
CA VAL A 15 5.12 15.33 17.29
C VAL A 15 3.80 16.11 17.47
N PRO A 16 3.77 17.15 18.33
CA PRO A 16 2.52 17.81 18.73
C PRO A 16 1.78 18.55 17.61
N LEU A 17 2.47 18.90 16.53
CA LEU A 17 1.88 19.58 15.36
C LEU A 17 1.20 18.62 14.39
N LEU A 18 1.29 17.31 14.63
CA LEU A 18 0.78 16.28 13.74
C LEU A 18 -0.72 16.08 13.99
N THR A 19 -1.54 16.40 12.99
CA THR A 19 -2.99 16.20 13.05
C THR A 19 -3.30 14.71 13.29
N PRO A 20 -3.93 14.32 14.42
CA PRO A 20 -4.22 12.93 14.68
C PRO A 20 -5.19 12.35 13.64
N LEU A 21 -4.92 11.11 13.20
CA LEU A 21 -5.82 10.36 12.34
C LEU A 21 -6.60 9.33 13.15
N THR A 22 -7.89 9.16 12.83
CA THR A 22 -8.68 8.03 13.33
C THR A 22 -8.47 6.79 12.47
N ARG A 23 -8.89 5.62 12.98
CA ARG A 23 -8.86 4.36 12.22
C ARG A 23 -9.66 4.45 10.92
N GLU A 24 -10.80 5.12 10.96
CA GLU A 24 -11.71 5.32 9.82
C GLU A 24 -11.04 6.18 8.76
N GLN A 25 -10.34 7.24 9.16
CA GLN A 25 -9.60 8.10 8.24
C GLN A 25 -8.44 7.34 7.57
N ILE A 26 -7.68 6.55 8.35
CA ILE A 26 -6.64 5.68 7.79
C ILE A 26 -7.24 4.71 6.78
N TRP A 27 -8.31 4.01 7.16
CA TRP A 27 -8.99 3.07 6.29
C TRP A 27 -9.48 3.73 5.00
N ARG A 28 -10.13 4.89 5.11
CA ARG A 28 -10.63 5.63 3.95
C ARG A 28 -9.50 6.10 3.04
N GLY A 29 -8.37 6.50 3.62
CA GLY A 29 -7.14 6.80 2.88
C GLY A 29 -6.63 5.59 2.09
N LEU A 30 -6.55 4.42 2.72
CA LEU A 30 -6.16 3.17 2.04
C LEU A 30 -7.17 2.73 0.96
N PHE A 31 -8.47 2.94 1.20
CA PHE A 31 -9.52 2.70 0.23
C PHE A 31 -9.34 3.59 -1.01
N ILE A 32 -9.10 4.90 -0.83
CA ILE A 32 -8.82 5.82 -1.94
C ILE A 32 -7.54 5.39 -2.65
N ARG A 33 -6.47 5.02 -1.94
CA ARG A 33 -5.24 4.53 -2.58
C ARG A 33 -5.49 3.29 -3.46
N ALA A 34 -6.38 2.39 -3.06
CA ALA A 34 -6.72 1.22 -3.86
C ALA A 34 -7.47 1.59 -5.16
N HIS A 35 -8.41 2.52 -5.09
CA HIS A 35 -9.27 2.89 -6.23
C HIS A 35 -8.69 4.00 -7.12
N GLN A 36 -7.90 4.89 -6.54
CA GLN A 36 -7.31 6.07 -7.16
C GLN A 36 -5.80 6.13 -6.84
N PRO A 37 -5.02 5.09 -7.20
CA PRO A 37 -3.60 5.02 -6.86
C PRO A 37 -2.77 6.15 -7.47
N THR A 38 -3.24 6.83 -8.51
CA THR A 38 -2.58 7.99 -9.12
C THR A 38 -2.47 9.18 -8.16
N GLU A 39 -3.31 9.26 -7.13
CA GLU A 39 -3.18 10.27 -6.06
C GLU A 39 -2.04 9.97 -5.07
N PHE A 40 -1.45 8.77 -5.12
CA PHE A 40 -0.49 8.27 -4.13
C PHE A 40 0.84 7.82 -4.75
N VAL A 41 0.82 7.25 -5.95
CA VAL A 41 1.98 6.62 -6.57
C VAL A 41 2.59 7.59 -7.58
N MET A 42 3.76 8.13 -7.26
CA MET A 42 4.52 8.97 -8.17
C MET A 42 4.88 8.21 -9.45
N GLY A 43 4.65 8.83 -10.60
CA GLY A 43 4.95 8.24 -11.92
C GLY A 43 3.91 7.26 -12.43
N LEU A 44 2.82 7.00 -11.69
CA LEU A 44 1.66 6.29 -12.24
C LEU A 44 0.82 7.25 -13.06
N GLU A 45 0.66 6.98 -14.36
CA GLU A 45 -0.09 7.84 -15.27
C GLU A 45 -1.59 7.59 -15.19
N SER A 46 -2.01 6.32 -15.10
CA SER A 46 -3.42 5.96 -14.98
C SER A 46 -3.64 4.62 -14.29
N CYS A 47 -4.88 4.40 -13.86
CA CYS A 47 -5.34 3.13 -13.30
C CYS A 47 -6.74 2.84 -13.83
N VAL A 48 -6.94 1.62 -14.34
CA VAL A 48 -8.25 1.12 -14.76
C VAL A 48 -8.63 -0.05 -13.86
N ILE A 49 -9.78 0.04 -13.19
CA ILE A 49 -10.38 -1.10 -12.48
C ILE A 49 -11.17 -1.91 -13.51
N GLU A 50 -10.68 -3.11 -13.82
CA GLU A 50 -11.30 -4.03 -14.79
C GLU A 50 -12.46 -4.81 -14.17
N ASP A 51 -12.37 -5.12 -12.87
CA ASP A 51 -13.40 -5.83 -12.11
C ASP A 51 -13.40 -5.38 -10.65
N GLU A 52 -14.60 -5.30 -10.06
CA GLU A 52 -14.79 -5.03 -8.62
C GLU A 52 -15.87 -5.98 -8.08
N THR A 53 -15.47 -6.84 -7.15
CA THR A 53 -16.35 -7.77 -6.47
C THR A 53 -16.48 -7.39 -5.00
N VAL A 54 -17.68 -7.00 -4.58
CA VAL A 54 -17.99 -6.67 -3.18
C VAL A 54 -18.61 -7.89 -2.48
N GLN A 55 -18.02 -8.28 -1.36
CA GLN A 55 -18.48 -9.36 -0.48
C GLN A 55 -18.81 -8.81 0.91
N ALA A 56 -19.36 -9.65 1.79
CA ALA A 56 -19.80 -9.21 3.12
C ALA A 56 -18.66 -8.69 4.00
N ASP A 57 -17.45 -9.22 3.83
CA ASP A 57 -16.28 -8.97 4.68
C ASP A 57 -15.08 -8.38 3.92
N GLN A 58 -15.17 -8.24 2.60
CA GLN A 58 -14.10 -7.71 1.77
C GLN A 58 -14.59 -7.20 0.41
N THR A 59 -13.77 -6.34 -0.21
CA THR A 59 -13.89 -5.97 -1.63
C THR A 59 -12.64 -6.44 -2.36
N VAL A 60 -12.80 -7.04 -3.54
CA VAL A 60 -11.68 -7.44 -4.41
C VAL A 60 -11.73 -6.61 -5.69
N LEU A 61 -10.62 -5.94 -6.01
CA LEU A 61 -10.43 -5.19 -7.25
C LEU A 61 -9.43 -5.92 -8.13
N LYS A 62 -9.69 -6.00 -9.43
CA LYS A 62 -8.67 -6.32 -10.44
C LYS A 62 -8.42 -5.06 -11.24
N ARG A 63 -7.16 -4.63 -11.31
CA ARG A 63 -6.83 -3.35 -11.95
C ARG A 63 -5.57 -3.44 -12.79
N VAL A 64 -5.49 -2.54 -13.76
CA VAL A 64 -4.32 -2.29 -14.60
C VAL A 64 -3.75 -0.93 -14.22
N LEU A 65 -2.50 -0.93 -13.78
CA LEU A 65 -1.70 0.25 -13.49
C LEU A 65 -0.83 0.57 -14.70
N ASP A 66 -0.93 1.78 -15.23
CA ASP A 66 -0.12 2.25 -16.35
C ASP A 66 0.94 3.24 -15.89
N PHE A 67 2.20 2.85 -16.01
CA PHE A 67 3.36 3.69 -15.68
C PHE A 67 3.94 4.41 -16.90
N GLY A 68 3.36 4.23 -18.09
CA GLY A 68 3.87 4.71 -19.37
C GLY A 68 4.64 3.62 -20.13
N PRO A 69 5.91 3.33 -19.80
CA PRO A 69 6.70 2.36 -20.56
C PRO A 69 6.33 0.90 -20.24
N PHE A 70 5.54 0.65 -19.18
CA PHE A 70 5.04 -0.67 -18.83
C PHE A 70 3.71 -0.58 -18.06
N GLN A 71 2.99 -1.70 -18.04
CA GLN A 71 1.75 -1.87 -17.29
C GLN A 71 1.89 -3.01 -16.28
N VAL A 72 1.20 -2.89 -15.15
CA VAL A 72 1.13 -3.91 -14.11
C VAL A 72 -0.33 -4.28 -13.89
N ARG A 73 -0.64 -5.57 -13.93
CA ARG A 73 -1.94 -6.09 -13.50
C ARG A 73 -1.80 -6.64 -12.09
N ASP A 74 -2.63 -6.14 -11.18
CA ASP A 74 -2.69 -6.63 -9.81
C ASP A 74 -4.14 -6.90 -9.36
N GLU A 75 -4.25 -7.67 -8.29
CA GLU A 75 -5.48 -7.90 -7.56
C GLU A 75 -5.36 -7.29 -6.16
N VAL A 76 -6.34 -6.48 -5.76
CA VAL A 76 -6.37 -5.79 -4.47
C VAL A 76 -7.52 -6.31 -3.63
N THR A 77 -7.21 -6.88 -2.47
CA THR A 77 -8.19 -7.27 -1.46
C THR A 77 -8.24 -6.22 -0.36
N LEU A 78 -9.42 -5.62 -0.17
CA LEU A 78 -9.74 -4.63 0.84
C LEU A 78 -10.55 -5.30 1.95
N THR A 79 -9.98 -5.48 3.14
CA THR A 79 -10.71 -5.95 4.33
C THR A 79 -11.03 -4.75 5.22
N PRO A 80 -12.31 -4.33 5.33
CA PRO A 80 -12.71 -3.09 5.99
C PRO A 80 -12.08 -2.89 7.36
N MET A 81 -11.52 -1.70 7.58
CA MET A 81 -10.90 -1.26 8.85
C MET A 81 -9.70 -2.10 9.34
N ARG A 82 -9.25 -3.08 8.54
CA ARG A 82 -8.20 -4.02 8.94
C ARG A 82 -6.96 -3.95 8.07
N GLN A 83 -7.09 -4.21 6.77
CA GLN A 83 -5.93 -4.30 5.89
C GLN A 83 -6.28 -4.18 4.41
N VAL A 84 -5.26 -3.88 3.61
CA VAL A 84 -5.27 -3.96 2.14
C VAL A 84 -4.16 -4.93 1.73
N THR A 85 -4.46 -5.86 0.84
CA THR A 85 -3.48 -6.79 0.25
C THR A 85 -3.47 -6.60 -1.25
N ILE A 86 -2.29 -6.47 -1.84
CA ILE A 86 -2.07 -6.28 -3.27
C ILE A 86 -1.24 -7.45 -3.75
N LEU A 87 -1.72 -8.16 -4.76
CA LEU A 87 -1.06 -9.29 -5.37
C LEU A 87 -0.78 -9.01 -6.85
N ALA A 88 0.49 -8.95 -7.22
CA ALA A 88 0.93 -8.92 -8.61
C ALA A 88 1.43 -10.31 -9.02
N ALA A 89 0.88 -10.83 -10.12
CA ALA A 89 1.29 -12.11 -10.69
C ALA A 89 2.73 -12.03 -11.22
N ALA A 90 3.40 -13.19 -11.27
CA ALA A 90 4.71 -13.28 -11.93
C ALA A 90 4.59 -12.95 -13.42
N THR A 91 5.61 -12.32 -13.96
CA THR A 91 5.81 -12.06 -15.38
C THR A 91 7.19 -12.58 -15.79
N GLU A 92 7.51 -12.57 -17.09
CA GLU A 92 8.86 -12.93 -17.55
C GLU A 92 9.96 -12.07 -16.91
N MET A 93 9.66 -10.80 -16.57
CA MET A 93 10.62 -9.86 -16.00
C MET A 93 10.58 -9.80 -14.46
N TRP A 94 9.44 -10.08 -13.84
CA TRP A 94 9.25 -9.85 -12.41
C TRP A 94 8.64 -11.06 -11.70
N PRO A 95 9.18 -11.46 -10.53
CA PRO A 95 8.58 -12.52 -9.73
C PRO A 95 7.20 -12.10 -9.21
N ARG A 96 6.39 -13.09 -8.80
CA ARG A 96 5.17 -12.83 -8.04
C ARG A 96 5.52 -12.01 -6.81
N SER A 97 4.78 -10.93 -6.59
CA SER A 97 4.97 -10.06 -5.42
C SER A 97 3.65 -9.77 -4.71
N GLU A 98 3.72 -9.70 -3.39
CA GLU A 98 2.60 -9.38 -2.52
C GLU A 98 2.98 -8.21 -1.61
N ALA A 99 2.05 -7.27 -1.45
CA ALA A 99 2.19 -6.15 -0.53
C ALA A 99 0.95 -6.07 0.38
N THR A 100 1.13 -6.12 1.69
CA THR A 100 0.05 -5.95 2.67
C THR A 100 0.27 -4.69 3.47
N VAL A 101 -0.79 -3.89 3.61
CA VAL A 101 -0.83 -2.75 4.53
C VAL A 101 -1.87 -3.05 5.60
N ARG A 102 -1.43 -3.22 6.85
CA ARG A 102 -2.29 -3.57 8.00
C ARG A 102 -2.40 -2.42 8.98
N ILE A 103 -3.63 -2.14 9.43
CA ILE A 103 -3.91 -1.17 10.49
C ILE A 103 -3.84 -1.88 11.85
N GLU A 104 -2.88 -1.49 12.68
CA GLU A 104 -2.70 -2.01 14.03
C GLU A 104 -3.09 -0.94 15.07
N GLU A 105 -3.81 -1.34 16.10
CA GLU A 105 -4.22 -0.48 17.21
C GLU A 105 -4.06 -1.27 18.52
N PRO A 106 -2.83 -1.41 19.05
CA PRO A 106 -2.59 -2.17 20.29
C PRO A 106 -3.30 -1.57 21.51
N GLU A 107 -3.44 -0.24 21.53
CA GLU A 107 -4.19 0.51 22.54
C GLU A 107 -5.09 1.54 21.84
N PRO A 108 -6.25 1.90 22.42
CA PRO A 108 -7.15 2.88 21.82
C PRO A 108 -6.44 4.19 21.44
N GLY A 109 -6.51 4.57 20.16
CA GLY A 109 -5.89 5.77 19.61
C GLY A 109 -4.40 5.64 19.26
N VAL A 110 -3.74 4.55 19.67
CA VAL A 110 -2.35 4.25 19.30
C VAL A 110 -2.33 3.47 18.00
N LEU A 111 -2.31 4.19 16.87
CA LEU A 111 -2.44 3.61 15.54
C LEU A 111 -1.09 3.44 14.84
N PHE A 112 -0.92 2.29 14.18
CA PHE A 112 0.21 1.97 13.31
C PHE A 112 -0.27 1.47 11.95
N LEU A 113 0.54 1.71 10.92
CA LEU A 113 0.47 0.99 9.67
C LEU A 113 1.69 0.08 9.53
N ARG A 114 1.44 -1.23 9.39
CA ARG A 114 2.46 -2.21 9.04
C ARG A 114 2.40 -2.50 7.55
N PHE A 115 3.49 -2.21 6.86
CA PHE A 115 3.71 -2.58 5.47
C PHE A 115 4.54 -3.86 5.42
N ILE A 116 4.07 -4.83 4.65
CA ILE A 116 4.70 -6.15 4.50
C ILE A 116 4.86 -6.39 3.01
N TYR A 117 6.07 -6.72 2.58
CA TYR A 117 6.40 -6.99 1.20
C TYR A 117 6.99 -8.39 1.08
N GLU A 118 6.44 -9.20 0.18
CA GLU A 118 6.89 -10.56 -0.07
C GLU A 118 7.13 -10.78 -1.56
N LEU A 119 8.29 -11.34 -1.89
CA LEU A 119 8.65 -11.72 -3.25
C LEU A 119 8.97 -13.20 -3.33
N ASP A 120 8.36 -13.87 -4.30
CA ASP A 120 8.64 -15.26 -4.60
C ASP A 120 9.81 -15.37 -5.59
N LEU A 121 11.02 -15.50 -5.05
CA LEU A 121 12.23 -15.74 -5.83
C LEU A 121 12.28 -17.23 -6.21
N GLN A 122 11.59 -17.62 -7.29
CA GLN A 122 11.71 -18.95 -7.91
C GLN A 122 12.82 -19.00 -8.95
N GLU A 123 13.29 -20.21 -9.29
CA GLU A 123 14.37 -20.48 -10.24
C GLU A 123 14.04 -19.90 -11.64
N GLY A 124 14.86 -18.96 -12.11
CA GLY A 124 14.69 -18.29 -13.42
C GLY A 124 14.78 -16.77 -13.33
N HIS A 125 14.48 -16.18 -12.16
CA HIS A 125 14.89 -14.83 -11.82
C HIS A 125 16.23 -14.95 -11.10
N SER A 126 17.33 -14.43 -11.69
CA SER A 126 18.64 -14.48 -11.03
C SER A 126 18.52 -13.93 -9.61
N GLU A 127 19.29 -14.49 -8.67
CA GLU A 127 19.42 -13.93 -7.33
C GLU A 127 19.57 -12.40 -7.44
N LEU A 128 18.62 -11.67 -6.85
CA LEU A 128 18.71 -10.22 -6.82
C LEU A 128 19.97 -9.88 -6.01
N ASP A 129 20.94 -9.22 -6.64
CA ASP A 129 22.14 -8.74 -5.94
C ASP A 129 21.73 -7.87 -4.74
N GLU A 130 22.52 -7.91 -3.67
CA GLU A 130 22.27 -7.20 -2.41
C GLU A 130 22.01 -5.71 -2.63
N THR A 131 22.68 -5.11 -3.63
CA THR A 131 22.47 -3.72 -4.04
C THR A 131 21.03 -3.48 -4.53
N VAL A 132 20.49 -4.37 -5.35
CA VAL A 132 19.12 -4.28 -5.88
C VAL A 132 18.09 -4.46 -4.77
N VAL A 133 18.34 -5.40 -3.86
CA VAL A 133 17.51 -5.60 -2.66
C VAL A 133 17.51 -4.35 -1.78
N GLY A 134 18.67 -3.72 -1.58
CA GLY A 134 18.81 -2.48 -0.81
C GLY A 134 18.03 -1.33 -1.41
N LEU A 135 18.17 -1.11 -2.73
CA LEU A 135 17.44 -0.07 -3.46
C LEU A 135 15.92 -0.28 -3.39
N ARG A 136 15.46 -1.53 -3.52
CA ARG A 136 14.04 -1.86 -3.38
C ARG A 136 13.51 -1.55 -1.99
N LYS A 137 14.23 -1.91 -0.92
CA LYS A 137 13.84 -1.59 0.45
C LYS A 137 13.70 -0.08 0.67
N GLN A 138 14.64 0.71 0.15
CA GLN A 138 14.55 2.17 0.21
C GLN A 138 13.34 2.71 -0.54
N ALA A 139 13.04 2.17 -1.73
CA ALA A 139 11.85 2.54 -2.48
C ALA A 139 10.54 2.19 -1.74
N TYR A 140 10.48 1.03 -1.06
CA TYR A 140 9.35 0.67 -0.22
C TYR A 140 9.17 1.65 0.95
N ILE A 141 10.23 1.95 1.69
CA ILE A 141 10.18 2.92 2.79
C ILE A 141 9.68 4.28 2.31
N ALA A 142 10.18 4.77 1.17
CA ALA A 142 9.73 6.03 0.59
C ALA A 142 8.24 5.99 0.24
N ALA A 143 7.78 4.94 -0.46
CA ALA A 143 6.38 4.78 -0.84
C ALA A 143 5.43 4.66 0.37
N ASP A 144 5.89 4.03 1.46
CA ASP A 144 5.13 3.93 2.71
C ASP A 144 4.94 5.29 3.38
N MET A 145 6.03 6.07 3.45
CA MET A 145 6.02 7.42 3.98
C MET A 145 5.13 8.36 3.14
N ASP A 146 5.26 8.31 1.81
CA ASP A 146 4.42 9.09 0.89
C ASP A 146 2.95 8.74 1.04
N THR A 147 2.64 7.45 1.24
CA THR A 147 1.27 7.00 1.51
C THR A 147 0.72 7.64 2.78
N VAL A 148 1.45 7.54 3.89
CA VAL A 148 1.01 8.09 5.19
C VAL A 148 0.83 9.61 5.10
N GLN A 149 1.79 10.29 4.46
CA GLN A 149 1.74 11.72 4.23
C GLN A 149 0.49 12.11 3.44
N ARG A 150 0.21 11.40 2.33
CA ARG A 150 -0.96 11.68 1.50
C ARG A 150 -2.29 11.46 2.24
N ILE A 151 -2.40 10.39 3.04
CA ILE A 151 -3.59 10.16 3.87
C ILE A 151 -3.82 11.33 4.82
N ARG A 152 -2.75 11.86 5.43
CA ARG A 152 -2.83 13.00 6.35
C ARG A 152 -3.31 14.27 5.65
N GLU A 153 -2.76 14.58 4.48
CA GLU A 153 -3.20 15.72 3.66
C GLU A 153 -4.69 15.62 3.27
N LEU A 154 -5.15 14.41 2.92
CA LEU A 154 -6.56 14.15 2.62
C LEU A 154 -7.46 14.35 3.85
N ALA A 155 -7.00 13.98 5.04
CA ALA A 155 -7.72 14.25 6.29
C ALA A 155 -7.79 15.75 6.59
N GLU A 156 -6.66 16.46 6.51
CA GLU A 156 -6.56 17.89 6.79
C GLU A 156 -7.38 18.74 5.81
N SER A 157 -7.50 18.30 4.55
CA SER A 157 -8.36 18.93 3.54
C SER A 157 -9.86 18.62 3.71
N GLY A 158 -10.26 17.82 4.71
CA GLY A 158 -11.65 17.43 4.97
C GLY A 158 -12.21 16.39 4.00
N LYS A 159 -11.38 15.82 3.12
CA LYS A 159 -11.77 14.77 2.16
C LYS A 159 -11.99 13.40 2.82
N LEU A 160 -11.47 13.20 4.03
CA LEU A 160 -11.69 12.01 4.85
C LEU A 160 -12.66 12.35 5.99
N LEU A 161 -13.96 12.41 5.68
CA LEU A 161 -15.01 12.57 6.69
C LEU A 161 -15.06 11.34 7.61
N HIS A 162 -15.28 11.60 8.90
CA HIS A 162 -15.47 10.61 9.96
C HIS A 162 -16.69 9.73 9.73
#